data_AF-A0AAV5ANB1-F1
#
_entry.id   AF-A0AAV5ANB1-F1
#
_cell.length_a   1.000
_cell.length_b   1.000
_cell.length_c   1.000
_cell.angle_alpha   90.00
_cell.angle_beta   90.00
_cell.angle_gamma   90.00
#
_symmetry.space_group_name_H-M   'P 1'
#
loop_
_entity.id
_entity.type
_entity.pdbx_description
1 polymer ?
#
loop_
_entity_poly.entity_id
_entity_poly.type
_entity_poly.pdbx_seq_one_letter_code
_entity_poly.pdbx_strand_id
1 'polypeptide(L)'
;MAHVVLIGSSISASGLANVTSNSKINPLPSWECLINGISTGSMAAAAINLEQGWSFCTLYNIPDGFHELVINIISDGVVPFYVEYLTYTPSLNVSQENSLVVIDGTDPAINYISGWTGSQNAPGSISVSGSSQMTNLNSLVNVTFVGTQLSWYAGNVDPNETISLGEYSVDKKSFTSFQIQANTKVAEGQTIFFLLLFITSSLEMSTHVLSV
;
A
#
# COMPACT_ATOMS: atom_id res chain seq x y z
N MET A 1 14.02 13.81 10.69
CA MET A 1 13.21 14.82 9.98
C MET A 1 13.13 14.39 8.53
N ALA A 2 11.94 14.24 7.99
CA ALA A 2 11.71 14.03 6.57
C ALA A 2 11.10 15.31 5.96
N HIS A 3 11.53 15.66 4.76
CA HIS A 3 11.12 16.87 4.06
C HIS A 3 10.84 16.52 2.60
N VAL A 4 9.64 16.81 2.13
CA VAL A 4 9.16 16.43 0.80
C VAL A 4 8.35 17.55 0.21
N VAL A 5 8.56 17.81 -1.07
CA VAL A 5 7.82 18.78 -1.85
C VAL A 5 7.07 18.05 -2.96
N LEU A 6 5.78 18.36 -3.12
CA LEU A 6 4.91 17.73 -4.11
C LEU A 6 3.88 18.73 -4.65
N ILE A 7 3.28 18.39 -5.78
CA ILE A 7 2.20 19.17 -6.40
C ILE A 7 0.99 18.26 -6.56
N GLY A 8 -0.08 18.53 -5.81
CA GLY A 8 -1.21 17.61 -5.71
C GLY A 8 -2.32 18.08 -4.77
N SER A 9 -3.23 17.15 -4.44
CA SER A 9 -4.46 17.43 -3.67
C SER A 9 -4.71 16.47 -2.50
N SER A 10 -3.79 15.54 -2.25
CA SER A 10 -3.80 14.66 -1.08
C SER A 10 -2.38 14.20 -0.75
N ILE A 11 -2.10 13.90 0.52
CA ILE A 11 -0.80 13.43 1.00
C ILE A 11 -1.03 12.41 2.12
N SER A 12 -0.38 11.26 2.05
CA SER A 12 -0.31 10.30 3.15
C SER A 12 1.13 9.82 3.35
N ALA A 13 1.60 9.76 4.59
CA ALA A 13 2.84 9.09 4.97
C ALA A 13 2.52 7.87 5.81
N SER A 14 3.17 6.75 5.47
CA SER A 14 3.05 5.48 6.17
C SER A 14 4.39 5.01 6.70
N GLY A 15 4.36 4.25 7.79
CA GLY A 15 5.57 3.79 8.44
C GLY A 15 5.33 2.80 9.57
N LEU A 16 6.39 2.57 10.33
CA LEU A 16 6.46 1.54 11.37
C LEU A 16 7.21 2.06 12.59
N ALA A 17 6.72 1.72 13.78
CA ALA A 17 7.49 1.78 15.02
C ALA A 17 7.32 0.48 15.79
N ASN A 18 8.42 -0.21 16.07
CA ASN A 18 8.39 -1.48 16.80
C ASN A 18 8.26 -1.22 18.32
N VAL A 19 7.08 -0.78 18.74
CA VAL A 19 6.74 -0.58 20.15
C VAL A 19 6.24 -1.90 20.72
N THR A 20 7.03 -2.56 21.55
CA THR A 20 6.56 -3.75 22.28
C THR A 20 5.79 -3.30 23.52
N SER A 21 4.60 -3.85 23.76
CA SER A 21 3.70 -3.46 24.88
C SER A 21 4.31 -3.61 26.29
N ASN A 22 5.41 -4.37 26.43
CA ASN A 22 6.16 -4.56 27.67
C ASN A 22 7.30 -3.56 27.88
N SER A 23 7.49 -2.62 26.96
CA SER A 23 8.54 -1.63 27.10
C SER A 23 8.15 -0.57 28.14
N LYS A 24 8.83 -0.57 29.29
CA LYS A 24 8.87 0.57 30.23
C LYS A 24 9.58 1.81 29.61
N ILE A 25 9.71 1.85 28.28
CA ILE A 25 10.47 2.84 27.53
C ILE A 25 9.57 4.06 27.40
N ASN A 26 10.01 5.15 28.01
CA ASN A 26 9.36 6.44 28.00
C ASN A 26 10.49 7.48 27.78
N PRO A 27 10.41 8.33 26.75
CA PRO A 27 9.28 8.55 25.85
C PRO A 27 9.22 7.56 24.66
N LEU A 28 7.99 7.18 24.29
CA LEU A 28 7.76 6.51 23.01
C LEU A 28 7.93 7.53 21.86
N PRO A 29 8.28 7.07 20.65
CA PRO A 29 8.39 7.96 19.50
C PRO A 29 7.11 8.75 19.30
N SER A 30 7.23 10.04 19.06
CA SER A 30 6.14 10.90 18.62
C SER A 30 6.48 11.54 17.29
N TRP A 31 5.45 11.99 16.59
CA TRP A 31 5.61 12.72 15.36
C TRP A 31 4.64 13.89 15.28
N GLU A 32 4.99 14.86 14.46
CA GLU A 32 4.16 15.95 14.02
C GLU A 32 4.35 16.12 12.52
N CYS A 33 3.24 16.38 11.82
CA CYS A 33 3.25 16.64 10.40
C CYS A 33 2.94 18.13 10.19
N LEU A 34 3.72 18.79 9.34
CA LEU A 34 3.48 20.16 8.92
C LEU A 34 3.25 20.17 7.42
N ILE A 35 2.16 20.77 6.97
CA ILE A 35 1.89 21.00 5.56
C ILE A 35 1.87 22.49 5.31
N ASN A 36 2.79 22.97 4.46
CA ASN A 36 3.01 24.40 4.23
C ASN A 36 3.26 25.16 5.55
N GLY A 37 3.98 24.55 6.48
CA GLY A 37 4.27 25.09 7.81
C GLY A 37 3.12 25.02 8.82
N ILE A 38 1.94 24.50 8.44
CA ILE A 38 0.78 24.36 9.32
C ILE A 38 0.78 22.96 9.94
N SER A 39 0.83 22.90 11.27
CA SER A 39 0.76 21.63 12.01
C SER A 39 -0.61 20.96 11.85
N THR A 40 -0.61 19.65 11.62
CA THR A 40 -1.81 18.80 11.62
C THR A 40 -2.06 18.17 12.99
N GLY A 41 -1.28 18.53 14.01
CA GLY A 41 -1.27 17.91 15.33
C GLY A 41 -0.11 16.94 15.52
N SER A 42 0.16 16.64 16.80
CA SER A 42 1.20 15.68 17.21
C SER A 42 0.57 14.40 17.76
N MET A 43 1.16 13.26 17.42
CA MET A 43 0.74 11.92 17.87
C MET A 43 1.93 11.18 18.48
N ALA A 44 1.67 10.32 19.47
CA ALA A 44 2.67 9.47 20.10
C ALA A 44 2.37 7.98 19.81
N ALA A 45 3.42 7.18 19.59
CA ALA A 45 3.31 5.76 19.30
C ALA A 45 2.69 4.95 20.47
N ALA A 46 2.64 5.51 21.68
CA ALA A 46 1.92 4.92 22.83
C ALA A 46 0.43 4.70 22.58
N ALA A 47 -0.17 5.47 21.67
CA ALA A 47 -1.59 5.40 21.38
C ALA A 47 -1.96 4.26 20.40
N ILE A 48 -0.99 3.69 19.69
CA ILE A 48 -1.24 2.76 18.58
C ILE A 48 -0.04 1.82 18.40
N ASN A 49 -0.26 0.50 18.40
CA ASN A 49 0.72 -0.43 17.86
C ASN A 49 0.86 -0.10 16.35
N LEU A 50 1.91 0.62 15.99
CA LEU A 50 2.19 0.95 14.60
C LEU A 50 2.69 -0.32 13.92
N GLU A 51 1.78 -1.04 13.29
CA GLU A 51 2.13 -2.13 12.40
C GLU A 51 2.70 -1.59 11.07
N GLN A 52 3.26 -2.49 10.25
CA GLN A 52 3.90 -2.10 9.00
C GLN A 52 2.92 -1.37 8.07
N GLY A 53 3.34 -0.30 7.41
CA GLY A 53 2.50 0.44 6.47
C GLY A 53 1.41 1.28 7.12
N TRP A 54 1.43 1.50 8.44
CA TRP A 54 0.44 2.32 9.13
C TRP A 54 0.55 3.79 8.71
N SER A 55 -0.57 4.38 8.29
CA SER A 55 -0.63 5.82 7.93
C SER A 55 -0.67 6.71 9.16
N PHE A 56 0.29 7.63 9.26
CA PHE A 56 0.46 8.48 10.46
C PHE A 56 0.51 9.98 10.17
N CYS A 57 0.60 10.38 8.90
CA CYS A 57 0.41 11.76 8.44
C CYS A 57 -0.49 11.76 7.22
N THR A 58 -1.79 11.98 7.40
CA THR A 58 -2.74 11.88 6.30
C THR A 58 -3.60 13.13 6.19
N LEU A 59 -3.58 13.74 5.02
CA LEU A 59 -4.45 14.85 4.65
C LEU A 59 -5.08 14.60 3.28
N TYR A 60 -6.41 14.70 3.27
CA TYR A 60 -7.23 14.56 2.08
C TYR A 60 -7.90 15.89 1.76
N ASN A 61 -8.27 16.10 0.49
CA ASN A 61 -9.03 17.26 0.03
C ASN A 61 -8.34 18.60 0.32
N ILE A 62 -7.01 18.65 0.23
CA ILE A 62 -6.27 19.92 0.26
C ILE A 62 -6.38 20.59 -1.13
N PRO A 63 -6.36 21.94 -1.21
CA PRO A 63 -6.43 22.63 -2.49
C PRO A 63 -5.31 22.17 -3.41
N ASP A 64 -5.65 21.81 -4.65
CA ASP A 64 -4.67 21.34 -5.62
C ASP A 64 -3.57 22.40 -5.85
N GLY A 65 -2.31 21.99 -5.68
CA GLY A 65 -1.18 22.89 -5.86
C GLY A 65 0.09 22.45 -5.16
N PHE A 66 0.99 23.39 -4.93
CA PHE A 66 2.27 23.15 -4.29
C PHE A 66 2.09 22.91 -2.78
N HIS A 67 2.69 21.82 -2.30
CA HIS A 67 2.72 21.47 -0.89
C HIS A 67 4.12 21.07 -0.44
N GLU A 68 4.51 21.60 0.71
CA GLU A 68 5.68 21.18 1.47
C GLU A 68 5.21 20.35 2.67
N LEU A 69 5.59 19.07 2.71
CA LEU A 69 5.39 18.19 3.85
C LEU A 69 6.69 18.13 4.67
N VAL A 70 6.57 18.42 5.97
CA VAL A 70 7.62 18.19 6.96
C VAL A 70 7.12 17.20 7.99
N ILE A 71 7.88 16.13 8.21
CA ILE A 71 7.61 15.15 9.27
C ILE A 71 8.68 15.27 10.34
N ASN A 72 8.26 15.78 11.50
CA ASN A 72 9.08 15.93 12.68
C ASN A 72 8.88 14.74 13.60
N ILE A 73 9.81 13.78 13.54
CA ILE A 73 9.83 12.62 14.42
C ILE A 73 10.73 12.91 15.61
N ILE A 74 10.20 12.71 16.81
CA ILE A 74 10.90 12.80 18.09
C ILE A 74 11.01 11.38 18.64
N SER A 75 12.23 10.85 18.72
CA SER A 75 12.53 9.56 19.33
C SER A 75 13.80 9.70 20.17
N ASP A 76 13.87 8.96 21.27
CA ASP A 76 15.08 8.84 22.09
C ASP A 76 16.14 7.92 21.46
N GLY A 77 15.82 7.31 20.31
CA GLY A 77 16.66 6.37 19.58
C GLY A 77 16.62 4.95 20.10
N VAL A 78 15.91 4.68 21.20
CA VAL A 78 15.75 3.33 21.76
C VAL A 78 14.70 2.56 20.96
N VAL A 79 13.62 3.23 20.57
CA VAL A 79 12.63 2.69 19.62
C VAL A 79 12.77 3.42 18.29
N PRO A 80 13.28 2.75 17.24
CA PRO A 80 13.37 3.38 15.93
C PRO A 80 11.97 3.57 15.32
N PHE A 81 11.81 4.68 14.62
CA PHE A 81 10.65 4.98 13.80
C PHE A 81 11.10 5.05 12.35
N TYR A 82 10.42 4.34 11.47
CA TYR A 82 10.74 4.28 10.05
C TYR A 82 9.61 4.89 9.24
N VAL A 83 9.94 5.86 8.38
CA VAL A 83 9.05 6.28 7.29
C VAL A 83 9.28 5.30 6.15
N GLU A 84 8.23 4.61 5.71
CA GLU A 84 8.36 3.57 4.68
C GLU A 84 8.06 4.14 3.29
N TYR A 85 6.89 4.77 3.14
CA TYR A 85 6.48 5.35 1.86
C TYR A 85 5.55 6.54 2.04
N LEU A 86 5.45 7.31 0.97
CA LEU A 86 4.54 8.45 0.83
C LEU A 86 3.66 8.21 -0.38
N THR A 87 2.36 8.46 -0.23
CA THR A 87 1.41 8.51 -1.34
C THR A 87 0.84 9.91 -1.45
N TYR A 88 0.53 10.33 -2.68
CA TYR A 88 -0.10 11.61 -2.94
C TYR A 88 -0.92 11.52 -4.23
N THR A 89 -1.95 12.36 -4.35
CA THR A 89 -2.68 12.53 -5.61
C THR A 89 -2.04 13.68 -6.40
N PRO A 90 -1.31 13.41 -7.50
CA PRO A 90 -0.63 14.46 -8.27
C PRO A 90 -1.64 15.36 -8.99
N SER A 91 -1.29 16.62 -9.21
CA SER A 91 -2.06 17.50 -10.08
C SER A 91 -2.00 17.03 -11.54
N LEU A 92 -3.04 17.32 -12.33
CA LEU A 92 -3.21 16.81 -13.70
C LEU A 92 -2.05 17.09 -14.67
N ASN A 93 -1.27 18.14 -14.44
CA ASN A 93 -0.22 18.60 -15.35
C ASN A 93 1.20 18.29 -14.84
N VAL A 94 1.33 17.50 -13.77
CA VAL A 94 2.64 17.07 -13.27
C VAL A 94 3.13 15.91 -14.11
N SER A 95 4.38 15.99 -14.59
CA SER A 95 4.99 14.86 -15.30
C SER A 95 5.06 13.65 -14.38
N GLN A 96 4.60 12.51 -14.89
CA GLN A 96 4.68 11.21 -14.22
C GLN A 96 5.86 10.37 -14.73
N GLU A 97 6.74 10.96 -15.54
CA GLU A 97 7.95 10.28 -16.01
C GLU A 97 8.81 9.88 -14.79
N ASN A 98 8.95 8.57 -14.56
CA ASN A 98 9.60 7.95 -13.39
C ASN A 98 8.79 7.95 -12.07
N SER A 99 7.46 7.97 -12.16
CA SER A 99 6.59 7.79 -10.99
C SER A 99 6.26 6.33 -10.72
N LEU A 100 6.17 5.97 -9.43
CA LEU A 100 5.51 4.74 -9.00
C LEU A 100 4.02 5.05 -8.81
N VAL A 101 3.16 4.35 -9.54
CA VAL A 101 1.71 4.48 -9.41
C VAL A 101 1.18 3.31 -8.60
N VAL A 102 0.43 3.62 -7.55
CA VAL A 102 -0.30 2.60 -6.77
C VAL A 102 -1.68 2.44 -7.37
N ILE A 103 -1.99 1.23 -7.83
CA ILE A 103 -3.34 0.84 -8.25
C ILE A 103 -3.96 0.08 -7.07
N ASP A 104 -4.94 0.69 -6.42
CA ASP A 104 -5.64 0.07 -5.30
C ASP A 104 -6.61 -1.03 -5.77
N GLY A 105 -6.95 -1.97 -4.90
CA GLY A 105 -7.90 -3.05 -5.18
C GLY A 105 -9.31 -2.60 -5.58
N THR A 106 -9.65 -1.32 -5.38
CA THR A 106 -10.91 -0.72 -5.82
C THR A 106 -10.82 0.07 -7.12
N ASP A 107 -9.63 0.17 -7.73
CA ASP A 107 -9.42 0.95 -8.94
C ASP A 107 -10.24 0.38 -10.11
N PRO A 108 -10.97 1.21 -10.88
CA PRO A 108 -11.77 0.75 -12.02
C PRO A 108 -10.94 0.10 -13.14
N ALA A 109 -9.62 0.27 -13.15
CA ALA A 109 -8.71 -0.44 -14.04
C ALA A 109 -8.61 -1.94 -13.72
N ILE A 110 -9.05 -2.36 -12.52
CA ILE A 110 -9.13 -3.76 -12.09
C ILE A 110 -10.51 -4.34 -12.41
N ASN A 111 -10.52 -5.36 -13.24
CA ASN A 111 -11.70 -6.14 -13.57
C ASN A 111 -11.61 -7.54 -12.93
N TYR A 112 -12.29 -7.71 -11.81
CA TYR A 112 -12.45 -9.00 -11.14
C TYR A 112 -13.50 -9.84 -11.89
N ILE A 113 -13.09 -10.98 -12.45
CA ILE A 113 -13.93 -11.77 -13.35
C ILE A 113 -14.60 -12.92 -12.60
N SER A 114 -13.83 -13.90 -12.14
CA SER A 114 -14.36 -15.11 -11.48
C SER A 114 -13.58 -15.43 -10.22
N GLY A 115 -14.25 -15.98 -9.22
CA GLY A 115 -13.62 -16.50 -8.00
C GLY A 115 -13.21 -15.46 -6.95
N TRP A 116 -13.57 -14.18 -7.17
CA TRP A 116 -13.37 -13.10 -6.22
C TRP A 116 -14.68 -12.76 -5.47
N THR A 117 -14.56 -12.48 -4.18
CA THR A 117 -15.64 -11.93 -3.34
C THR A 117 -15.22 -10.57 -2.80
N GLY A 118 -16.19 -9.72 -2.49
CA GLY A 118 -15.91 -8.39 -1.94
C GLY A 118 -15.54 -7.30 -2.95
N SER A 119 -15.64 -7.56 -4.26
CA SER A 119 -15.59 -6.47 -5.25
C SER A 119 -16.93 -5.74 -5.24
N GLN A 120 -16.90 -4.40 -5.39
CA GLN A 120 -18.12 -3.57 -5.47
C GLN A 120 -19.07 -3.95 -6.63
N ASN A 121 -18.65 -4.88 -7.50
CA ASN A 121 -19.38 -5.32 -8.69
C ASN A 121 -20.00 -6.72 -8.58
N ALA A 122 -19.87 -7.42 -7.44
CA ALA A 122 -20.63 -8.65 -7.20
C ALA A 122 -22.05 -8.30 -6.69
N PRO A 123 -23.13 -8.72 -7.36
CA PRO A 123 -24.49 -8.46 -6.89
C PRO A 123 -24.68 -9.07 -5.48
N GLY A 124 -24.84 -8.22 -4.47
CA GLY A 124 -25.17 -8.63 -3.10
C GLY A 124 -24.03 -8.68 -2.08
N SER A 125 -22.79 -8.34 -2.43
CA SER A 125 -21.67 -8.33 -1.47
C SER A 125 -21.22 -6.91 -1.14
N ILE A 126 -21.61 -6.42 0.04
CA ILE A 126 -21.05 -5.21 0.67
C ILE A 126 -19.71 -5.62 1.30
N SER A 127 -18.60 -5.35 0.63
CA SER A 127 -17.28 -5.47 1.24
C SER A 127 -17.00 -4.22 2.06
N VAL A 128 -16.76 -4.40 3.36
CA VAL A 128 -16.70 -3.31 4.35
C VAL A 128 -15.34 -2.57 4.31
N SER A 129 -14.42 -2.90 3.40
CA SER A 129 -13.04 -2.38 3.46
C SER A 129 -12.29 -2.25 2.13
N GLY A 130 -12.99 -2.12 0.98
CA GLY A 130 -12.30 -1.92 -0.31
C GLY A 130 -11.36 -3.08 -0.72
N SER A 131 -11.43 -4.22 -0.03
CA SER A 131 -10.59 -5.38 -0.31
C SER A 131 -11.39 -6.43 -1.08
N SER A 132 -10.77 -6.98 -2.12
CA SER A 132 -11.26 -8.12 -2.88
C SER A 132 -10.52 -9.37 -2.43
N GLN A 133 -11.26 -10.44 -2.15
CA GLN A 133 -10.72 -11.70 -1.64
C GLN A 133 -10.88 -12.80 -2.66
N MET A 134 -9.80 -13.52 -2.93
CA MET A 134 -9.81 -14.71 -3.78
C MET A 134 -10.30 -15.90 -2.95
N THR A 135 -11.45 -16.47 -3.31
CA THR A 135 -12.08 -17.56 -2.52
C THR A 135 -12.10 -18.89 -3.25
N ASN A 136 -11.77 -18.92 -4.54
CA ASN A 136 -11.88 -20.11 -5.37
C ASN A 136 -10.60 -20.36 -6.18
N LEU A 137 -10.35 -21.63 -6.51
CA LEU A 137 -9.35 -22.00 -7.52
C LEU A 137 -9.73 -21.44 -8.89
N ASN A 138 -8.72 -21.16 -9.72
CA ASN A 138 -8.89 -20.58 -11.06
C ASN A 138 -9.64 -19.24 -11.03
N SER A 139 -9.43 -18.45 -9.97
CA SER A 139 -9.88 -17.07 -9.94
C SER A 139 -9.14 -16.27 -11.00
N LEU A 140 -9.82 -15.28 -11.56
CA LEU A 140 -9.29 -14.48 -12.68
C LEU A 140 -9.53 -13.00 -12.42
N VAL A 141 -8.48 -12.21 -12.58
CA VAL A 141 -8.51 -10.74 -12.55
C VAL A 141 -7.72 -10.18 -13.72
N ASN A 142 -8.24 -9.13 -14.34
CA ASN A 142 -7.51 -8.35 -15.33
C ASN A 142 -7.22 -6.95 -14.80
N VAL A 143 -6.02 -6.44 -15.04
CA VAL A 143 -5.64 -5.07 -14.69
C VAL A 143 -5.09 -4.37 -15.92
N THR A 144 -5.66 -3.21 -16.26
CA THR A 144 -5.12 -2.34 -17.31
C THR A 144 -4.21 -1.31 -16.66
N PHE A 145 -2.98 -1.16 -17.15
CA PHE A 145 -2.04 -0.17 -16.60
C PHE A 145 -1.21 0.48 -17.70
N VAL A 146 -0.66 1.67 -17.42
CA VAL A 146 0.31 2.34 -18.30
C VAL A 146 1.64 2.39 -17.57
N GLY A 147 2.68 1.81 -18.15
CA GLY A 147 3.98 1.76 -17.48
C GLY A 147 4.96 0.80 -18.15
N THR A 148 6.13 0.63 -17.53
CA THR A 148 7.20 -0.24 -18.01
C THR A 148 7.40 -1.48 -17.14
N GLN A 149 6.76 -1.57 -15.98
CA GLN A 149 6.83 -2.70 -15.07
C GLN A 149 5.66 -2.66 -14.08
N LEU A 150 5.23 -3.82 -13.59
CA LEU A 150 4.23 -3.94 -12.53
C LEU A 150 4.73 -4.88 -11.43
N SER A 151 4.51 -4.47 -10.18
CA SER A 151 4.72 -5.30 -8.98
C SER A 151 3.37 -5.61 -8.36
N TRP A 152 3.07 -6.89 -8.11
CA TRP A 152 1.80 -7.32 -7.52
C TRP A 152 1.98 -7.67 -6.05
N TYR A 153 1.18 -7.05 -5.19
CA TYR A 153 1.19 -7.30 -3.75
C TYR A 153 -0.14 -7.92 -3.30
N ALA A 154 -0.07 -8.90 -2.41
CA ALA A 154 -1.23 -9.41 -1.68
C ALA A 154 -1.22 -8.90 -0.23
N GLY A 155 -2.40 -8.60 0.30
CA GLY A 155 -2.59 -8.34 1.72
C GLY A 155 -3.25 -9.52 2.43
N ASN A 156 -2.95 -9.69 3.72
CA ASN A 156 -3.66 -10.60 4.62
C ASN A 156 -3.81 -12.05 4.11
N VAL A 157 -2.71 -12.66 3.64
CA VAL A 157 -2.71 -14.10 3.33
C VAL A 157 -2.84 -14.88 4.64
N ASP A 158 -3.89 -15.68 4.78
CA ASP A 158 -4.14 -16.48 5.98
C ASP A 158 -2.91 -17.35 6.31
N PRO A 159 -2.35 -17.23 7.53
CA PRO A 159 -1.15 -17.98 7.93
C PRO A 159 -1.37 -19.50 8.00
N ASN A 160 -2.63 -19.96 8.07
CA ASN A 160 -2.99 -21.37 8.13
C ASN A 160 -3.19 -22.00 6.74
N GLU A 161 -3.18 -21.20 5.68
CA GLU A 161 -3.34 -21.71 4.33
C GLU A 161 -2.09 -22.44 3.84
N THR A 162 -2.29 -23.35 2.89
CA THR A 162 -1.18 -24.03 2.22
C THR A 162 -0.60 -23.16 1.10
N ILE A 163 0.61 -23.51 0.62
CA ILE A 163 1.19 -22.84 -0.54
C ILE A 163 0.24 -23.02 -1.73
N SER A 164 -0.18 -21.91 -2.33
CA SER A 164 -0.96 -21.90 -3.56
C SER A 164 -0.09 -21.45 -4.74
N LEU A 165 -0.55 -21.74 -5.96
CA LEU A 165 0.10 -21.33 -7.20
C LEU A 165 -0.81 -20.36 -7.94
N GLY A 166 -0.23 -19.28 -8.45
CA GLY A 166 -0.86 -18.37 -9.38
C GLY A 166 -0.08 -18.33 -10.69
N GLU A 167 -0.71 -17.81 -11.73
CA GLU A 167 -0.06 -17.55 -13.00
C GLU A 167 -0.42 -16.15 -13.46
N TYR A 168 0.50 -15.47 -14.14
CA TYR A 168 0.17 -14.19 -14.77
C TYR A 168 0.60 -14.14 -16.23
N SER A 169 -0.09 -13.32 -17.02
CA SER A 169 0.24 -13.01 -18.40
C SER A 169 0.11 -11.51 -18.63
N VAL A 170 1.07 -10.93 -19.37
CA VAL A 170 1.00 -9.53 -19.83
C VAL A 170 0.76 -9.53 -21.33
N ASP A 171 -0.24 -8.78 -21.78
CA ASP A 171 -0.62 -8.62 -23.19
C ASP A 171 -0.90 -9.96 -23.90
N LYS A 172 -1.52 -10.91 -23.19
CA LYS A 172 -1.87 -12.25 -23.68
C LYS A 172 -0.66 -13.08 -24.15
N LYS A 173 0.53 -12.80 -23.59
CA LYS A 173 1.74 -13.60 -23.80
C LYS A 173 1.67 -14.90 -22.97
N SER A 174 2.73 -15.71 -23.03
CA SER A 174 2.84 -16.93 -22.23
C SER A 174 2.70 -16.64 -20.73
N PHE A 175 2.06 -17.57 -20.02
CA PHE A 175 1.89 -17.49 -18.58
C PHE A 175 3.22 -17.70 -17.84
N THR A 176 3.39 -16.96 -16.75
CA THR A 176 4.48 -17.11 -15.78
C THR A 176 3.89 -17.49 -14.44
N SER A 177 4.27 -18.66 -13.92
CA SER A 177 3.79 -19.14 -12.62
C SER A 177 4.54 -18.48 -11.46
N PHE A 178 3.84 -18.25 -10.35
CA PHE A 178 4.39 -17.74 -9.10
C PHE A 178 3.75 -18.46 -7.91
N GLN A 179 4.41 -18.38 -6.74
CA GLN A 179 3.92 -18.98 -5.51
C GLN A 179 3.24 -17.93 -4.63
N ILE A 180 2.12 -18.31 -4.04
CA ILE A 180 1.46 -17.57 -2.97
C ILE A 180 1.76 -18.33 -1.69
N GLN A 181 2.69 -17.79 -0.91
CA GLN A 181 3.08 -18.40 0.36
C GLN A 181 2.21 -17.85 1.48
N ALA A 182 1.74 -18.74 2.35
CA ALA A 182 1.10 -18.33 3.59
C ALA A 182 2.06 -17.50 4.44
N ASN A 183 1.49 -16.56 5.17
CA ASN A 183 2.26 -15.61 5.97
C ASN A 183 2.77 -16.27 7.26
N THR A 184 3.72 -17.18 7.14
CA THR A 184 4.18 -18.08 8.22
C THR A 184 5.15 -17.44 9.21
N LYS A 185 5.48 -16.15 9.07
CA LYS A 185 6.61 -15.52 9.78
C LYS A 185 6.30 -14.26 10.57
N VAL A 186 5.04 -13.89 10.74
CA VAL A 186 4.72 -12.83 11.70
C VAL A 186 4.50 -13.44 13.08
N ALA A 187 5.20 -12.89 14.08
CA ALA A 187 4.95 -13.23 15.47
C ALA A 187 3.46 -13.01 15.78
N GLU A 188 2.91 -13.80 16.70
CA GLU A 188 1.52 -13.71 17.15
C GLU A 188 1.16 -12.23 17.45
N GLY A 189 0.24 -11.66 16.67
CA GLY A 189 -0.19 -10.26 16.80
C GLY A 189 0.49 -9.23 15.87
N GLN A 190 1.23 -9.63 14.84
CA GLN A 190 1.70 -8.73 13.77
C GLN A 190 1.05 -9.09 12.42
N THR A 191 0.54 -8.10 11.69
CA THR A 191 0.01 -8.28 10.34
C THR A 191 1.03 -7.78 9.31
N ILE A 192 1.42 -8.60 8.33
CA ILE A 192 2.12 -8.08 7.14
C ILE A 192 1.04 -7.63 6.16
N PHE A 193 0.99 -6.33 5.88
CA PHE A 193 -0.04 -5.76 5.02
C PHE A 193 0.22 -5.98 3.53
N PHE A 194 1.48 -6.17 3.12
CA PHE A 194 1.85 -6.26 1.71
C PHE A 194 2.95 -7.31 1.45
N LEU A 195 2.55 -8.46 0.89
CA LEU A 195 3.45 -9.50 0.40
C LEU A 195 3.64 -9.33 -1.11
N LEU A 196 4.86 -9.03 -1.54
CA LEU A 196 5.21 -9.04 -2.96
C LEU A 196 5.10 -10.46 -3.53
N LEU A 197 4.20 -10.68 -4.48
CA LEU A 197 4.01 -11.97 -5.13
C LEU A 197 4.91 -12.12 -6.36
N PHE A 198 4.92 -11.11 -7.23
CA PHE A 198 5.74 -11.10 -8.42
C PHE A 198 6.00 -9.68 -8.93
N ILE A 199 6.99 -9.57 -9.80
CA ILE A 199 7.29 -8.38 -10.61
C ILE A 199 7.35 -8.85 -12.07
N THR A 200 6.72 -8.10 -12.98
CA THR A 200 6.81 -8.38 -14.41
C THR A 200 8.22 -8.10 -14.94
N SER A 201 8.59 -8.70 -16.08
CA SER A 201 9.75 -8.22 -16.84
C SER A 201 9.55 -6.78 -17.30
N SER A 202 10.64 -6.13 -17.73
CA SER A 202 10.57 -4.80 -18.34
C SER A 202 9.69 -4.82 -19.60
N LEU A 203 8.88 -3.78 -19.76
CA LEU A 203 7.95 -3.52 -20.85
C LEU A 203 8.27 -2.16 -21.48
N GLU A 204 7.80 -1.94 -22.70
CA GLU A 204 7.81 -0.63 -23.34
C GLU A 204 6.82 0.31 -22.66
N MET A 205 7.10 1.62 -22.63
CA MET A 205 6.18 2.58 -22.02
C MET A 205 4.89 2.69 -22.86
N SER A 206 3.86 1.93 -22.48
CA SER A 206 2.58 1.86 -23.19
C SER A 206 1.46 1.37 -22.28
N THR A 207 0.24 1.22 -22.82
CA THR A 207 -0.87 0.56 -22.12
C THR A 207 -0.74 -0.96 -22.23
N HIS A 208 -0.81 -1.63 -21.08
CA HIS A 208 -0.73 -3.07 -20.94
C HIS A 208 -1.95 -3.65 -20.26
N VAL A 209 -2.20 -4.94 -20.50
CA VAL A 209 -3.20 -5.72 -19.76
C VAL A 209 -2.51 -6.88 -19.07
N LEU A 210 -2.55 -6.87 -17.74
CA LEU A 210 -2.17 -8.01 -16.90
C LEU A 210 -3.40 -8.90 -16.68
N SER A 211 -3.24 -10.20 -16.83
CA SER A 211 -4.18 -11.23 -16.37
C SER A 211 -3.51 -12.05 -15.28
N VAL A 212 -4.20 -12.27 -14.17
CA VAL A 212 -3.78 -13.11 -13.03
C VAL A 212 -4.90 -14.08 -12.68
#